data_AF-A0A528CHJ2-F1
#
_entry.id   AF-A0A528CHJ2-F1
#
_cell.length_a   1.000
_cell.length_b   1.000
_cell.length_c   1.000
_cell.angle_alpha   90.00
_cell.angle_beta   90.00
_cell.angle_gamma   90.00
#
_symmetry.space_group_name_H-M   'P 1'
#
loop_
_entity.id
_entity.type
_entity.pdbx_description
1 polymer ?
#
loop_
_entity_poly.entity_id
_entity_poly.type
_entity_poly.pdbx_seq_one_letter_code
_entity_poly.pdbx_strand_id
1 'polypeptide(L)' 'VGTQMLRARTRSGFVGKPGAQVFAKLDPAQAHFFDTTSGKSLGVRL' A
#
# COMPACT_ATOMS: atom_id res chain seq x y z
N VAL A 1 -2.98 -6.96 5.14
CA VAL A 1 -4.00 -5.93 5.46
C VAL A 1 -5.35 -6.54 5.14
N GLY A 2 -6.16 -6.83 6.16
CA GLY A 2 -7.26 -7.79 6.00
C GLY A 2 -6.72 -9.12 5.46
N THR A 3 -7.34 -9.65 4.40
CA THR A 3 -6.94 -10.89 3.70
C THR A 3 -5.89 -10.69 2.60
N GLN A 4 -5.48 -9.46 2.30
CA GLN A 4 -4.52 -9.15 1.23
C GLN A 4 -3.12 -8.86 1.77
N MET A 5 -2.09 -8.98 0.91
CA MET A 5 -0.71 -8.61 1.24
C MET A 5 -0.37 -7.22 0.71
N LEU A 6 0.22 -6.37 1.57
CA LEU A 6 0.83 -5.10 1.18
C LEU A 6 2.34 -5.20 1.41
N ARG A 7 3.14 -4.89 0.39
CA ARG A 7 4.59 -4.80 0.50
C ARG A 7 4.99 -3.33 0.60
N ALA A 8 5.78 -2.99 1.61
CA ALA A 8 6.29 -1.65 1.83
C ALA A 8 7.78 -1.69 2.17
N ARG A 9 8.49 -0.58 1.91
CA ARG A 9 9.89 -0.40 2.32
C ARG A 9 9.94 0.43 3.59
N THR A 10 10.75 0.04 4.56
CA THR A 10 11.09 0.89 5.70
C THR A 10 12.31 1.73 5.34
N ARG A 11 12.41 2.95 5.89
CA ARG A 11 13.56 3.83 5.62
C ARG A 11 14.90 3.17 6.02
N SER A 12 14.93 2.44 7.14
CA SER A 12 16.13 1.79 7.67
C SER A 12 16.35 0.36 7.14
N GLY A 13 15.40 -0.22 6.41
CA GLY A 13 15.42 -1.65 6.06
C GLY A 13 15.15 -2.60 7.23
N PHE A 14 14.88 -2.08 8.44
CA PHE A 14 14.70 -2.88 9.64
C PHE A 14 13.23 -3.03 10.04
N VAL A 15 12.88 -4.22 10.51
CA VAL A 15 11.64 -4.53 11.22
C VAL A 15 12.03 -5.42 12.41
N GLY A 16 11.51 -5.12 13.60
CA GLY A 16 11.97 -5.74 14.86
C GLY A 16 11.94 -7.27 14.87
N LYS A 17 10.86 -7.87 14.36
CA LYS A 17 10.70 -9.31 14.16
C LYS A 17 9.49 -9.62 13.27
N PRO A 18 9.41 -10.83 12.69
CA PRO A 18 8.18 -11.32 12.07
C PRO A 18 6.99 -11.25 13.05
N GLY A 19 5.82 -10.88 12.55
CA GLY A 19 4.60 -10.73 13.35
C GLY A 19 4.52 -9.47 14.21
N ALA A 20 5.56 -8.62 14.25
CA ALA A 20 5.45 -7.33 14.89
C ALA A 20 4.39 -6.46 14.19
N GLN A 21 3.51 -5.81 14.97
CA GLN A 21 2.59 -4.83 14.44
C GLN A 21 3.39 -3.62 13.91
N VAL A 22 3.05 -3.20 12.70
CA VAL A 22 3.66 -2.05 12.03
C VAL A 22 2.58 -1.16 11.43
N PHE A 23 2.89 0.11 11.27
CA PHE A 23 2.04 1.09 10.63
C PHE A 23 2.69 1.55 9.33
N ALA A 24 1.89 1.66 8.27
CA ALA A 24 2.33 2.18 6.99
C ALA A 24 1.55 3.46 6.67
N LYS A 25 2.26 4.54 6.33
CA LYS A 25 1.65 5.75 5.78
C LYS A 25 1.62 5.64 4.26
N LEU A 26 0.45 5.81 3.67
CA LEU A 26 0.28 5.91 2.23
C LEU A 26 0.29 7.39 1.83
N ASP A 27 0.95 7.71 0.72
CA ASP A 27 0.91 9.04 0.11
C ASP A 27 -0.25 9.10 -0.89
N PRO A 28 -1.32 9.88 -0.63
CA PRO A 28 -2.47 9.97 -1.53
C PRO A 28 -2.11 10.46 -2.93
N ALA A 29 -1.09 11.32 -3.05
CA ALA A 29 -0.64 11.83 -4.35
C ALA A 29 0.03 10.76 -5.23
N GLN A 30 0.39 9.61 -4.65
CA GLN A 30 0.95 8.44 -5.33
C GLN A 30 -0.02 7.25 -5.36
N ALA A 31 -1.26 7.42 -4.88
CA ALA A 31 -2.27 6.37 -4.93
C ALA A 31 -2.91 6.32 -6.33
N HIS A 32 -3.17 5.11 -6.80
CA HIS A 32 -3.85 4.86 -8.07
C HIS A 32 -5.06 3.96 -7.83
N PHE A 33 -6.19 4.33 -8.45
CA PHE A 33 -7.43 3.57 -8.40
C PHE A 33 -7.71 2.96 -9.77
N PHE A 34 -8.22 1.74 -9.77
CA PHE A 34 -8.51 0.96 -10.96
C PHE A 34 -9.93 0.43 -10.92
N ASP A 35 -10.58 0.35 -12.07
CA ASP A 35 -11.86 -0.34 -12.24
C ASP A 35 -11.67 -1.85 -12.03
N THR A 36 -12.57 -2.47 -11.25
CA THR A 36 -12.43 -3.88 -10.85
C THR A 36 -12.70 -4.86 -11.97
N THR A 37 -13.47 -4.47 -12.99
CA THR A 37 -13.87 -5.36 -14.09
C THR A 37 -12.88 -5.30 -15.24
N SER A 38 -12.49 -4.09 -15.63
CA SER A 38 -11.63 -3.82 -16.80
C SER A 38 -10.16 -3.61 -16.45
N GLY A 39 -9.83 -3.36 -15.18
CA GLY A 39 -8.47 -3.05 -14.74
C GLY A 39 -7.95 -1.68 -15.20
N LYS A 40 -8.81 -0.84 -15.81
CA LYS A 40 -8.41 0.48 -16.29
C LYS A 40 -8.19 1.45 -15.13
N SER A 41 -7.16 2.29 -15.26
CA SER A 41 -6.91 3.38 -14.32
C SER A 41 -8.06 4.39 -14.37
N LEU A 42 -8.51 4.84 -13.20
CA LEU A 42 -9.57 5.84 -13.07
C LEU A 42 -9.06 7.28 -13.15
N GLY A 43 -7.73 7.50 -13.10
CA GLY A 43 -7.14 8.84 -13.25
C GLY A 43 -7.45 9.84 -12.14
N VAL A 44 -7.92 9.40 -10.97
CA VAL A 44 -8.26 10.24 -9.81
C VAL A 44 -6.99 10.77 -9.13
N ARG A 45 -7.02 12.03 -8.66
CA ARG A 45 -5.96 12.67 -7.85
C ARG A 45 -6.58 13.17 -6.54
N LEU A 46 -5.91 12.91 -5.41
CA LEU A 46 -6.35 13.21 -4.05
C LEU A 46 -5.56 14.37 -3.43
#